data_AF-A0A7W0R350-F1
#
_entry.id   AF-A0A7W0R350-F1
#
_cell.length_a   1.000
_cell.length_b   1.000
_cell.length_c   1.000
_cell.angle_alpha   90.00
_cell.angle_beta   90.00
_cell.angle_gamma   90.00
#
_symmetry.space_group_name_H-M   'P 1'
#
loop_
_entity.id
_entity.type
_entity.pdbx_description
1 polymer ?
#
loop_
_entity_poly.entity_id
_entity_poly.type
_entity_poly.pdbx_seq_one_letter_code
_entity_poly.pdbx_strand_id
1 'polypeptide(L)'
;MAEGSDSFDLVILGGGNAGYACAFRAVALGMSVAMIERDKVGGTCLHRGCIPTKALLHSAELLDEIRHAGQFGIKTDEDPGYDWDQVKKFKDSVVGNMYKGLSGLVKRKKVELIDGYGRLKDNKTVVVETGSGSNESNTERTVTATKAVVLATGSVARDLPFIKADGKRVHNSTHGLEADDVPNSVVVVGGNYIGLEFASVFRSFGAEVTVVEMLPKIAPAEDSDISEALL
;
A
#
# COMPACT_ATOMS: atom_id res chain seq x y z
N MET A 1 22.60 1.00 29.93
CA MET A 1 21.41 0.74 29.09
C MET A 1 20.25 0.78 30.05
N ALA A 2 19.38 1.79 29.98
CA ALA A 2 18.26 1.88 30.92
C ALA A 2 17.26 0.78 30.55
N GLU A 3 17.03 -0.16 31.46
CA GLU A 3 15.91 -1.10 31.42
C GLU A 3 14.61 -0.29 31.48
N GLY A 4 14.14 0.17 30.33
CA GLY A 4 12.78 0.68 30.20
C GLY A 4 11.84 -0.49 30.38
N SER A 5 10.88 -0.39 31.29
CA SER A 5 9.83 -1.40 31.40
C SER A 5 9.17 -1.59 30.03
N ASP A 6 9.05 -2.84 29.55
CA ASP A 6 8.29 -3.20 28.34
C ASP A 6 6.76 -3.04 28.55
N SER A 7 6.37 -1.94 29.19
CA SER A 7 5.02 -1.60 29.58
C SER A 7 4.68 -0.23 29.02
N PHE A 8 3.63 -0.17 28.19
CA PHE A 8 3.16 1.04 27.52
C PHE A 8 1.68 1.24 27.81
N ASP A 9 1.19 2.47 27.73
CA ASP A 9 -0.25 2.71 27.81
C ASP A 9 -0.99 1.98 26.68
N LEU A 10 -0.47 2.10 25.46
CA LEU A 10 -1.03 1.47 24.27
C LEU A 10 0.03 0.67 23.52
N VAL A 11 -0.32 -0.57 23.16
CA VAL A 11 0.48 -1.39 22.25
C VAL A 11 -0.30 -1.58 20.96
N ILE A 12 0.29 -1.25 19.83
CA ILE A 12 -0.35 -1.33 18.52
C ILE A 12 0.36 -2.41 17.70
N LEU A 13 -0.39 -3.41 17.25
CA LEU A 13 0.11 -4.46 16.37
C LEU A 13 -0.22 -4.13 14.91
N GLY A 14 0.77 -3.63 14.17
CA GLY A 14 0.68 -3.18 12.78
C GLY A 14 0.94 -1.68 12.63
N GLY A 15 1.86 -1.32 11.74
CA GLY A 15 2.29 0.05 11.44
C GLY A 15 1.67 0.65 10.18
N GLY A 16 0.57 0.08 9.65
CA GLY A 16 -0.19 0.64 8.54
C GLY A 16 -0.97 1.92 8.91
N ASN A 17 -1.77 2.46 7.98
CA ASN A 17 -2.56 3.68 8.15
C ASN A 17 -3.34 3.75 9.47
N ALA A 18 -4.06 2.68 9.82
CA ALA A 18 -4.81 2.63 11.07
C ALA A 18 -3.86 2.67 12.30
N GLY A 19 -2.75 1.93 12.23
CA GLY A 19 -1.78 1.81 13.31
C GLY A 19 -1.07 3.11 13.64
N TYR A 20 -0.39 3.73 12.66
CA TYR A 20 0.35 4.96 12.94
C TYR A 20 -0.57 6.15 13.25
N ALA A 21 -1.78 6.20 12.67
CA ALA A 21 -2.75 7.24 12.99
C ALA A 21 -3.24 7.11 14.44
N CYS A 22 -3.53 5.88 14.88
CA CYS A 22 -3.85 5.58 16.28
C CYS A 22 -2.69 5.96 17.21
N ALA A 23 -1.45 5.60 16.85
CA ALA A 23 -0.27 5.94 17.62
C ALA A 23 -0.11 7.45 17.80
N PHE A 24 -0.26 8.21 16.72
CA PHE A 24 -0.13 9.68 16.76
C PHE A 24 -1.21 10.32 17.60
N ARG A 25 -2.44 9.80 17.55
CA ARG A 25 -3.53 10.30 18.39
C ARG A 25 -3.30 9.96 19.86
N ALA A 26 -2.86 8.75 20.18
CA ALA A 26 -2.57 8.31 21.54
C ALA A 26 -1.44 9.12 22.18
N VAL A 27 -0.35 9.38 21.45
CA VAL A 27 0.73 10.30 21.90
C VAL A 27 0.18 11.70 22.16
N ALA A 28 -0.68 12.22 21.28
CA ALA A 28 -1.30 13.54 21.47
C ALA A 28 -2.22 13.60 22.70
N LEU A 29 -2.67 12.46 23.21
CA LEU A 29 -3.43 12.31 24.46
C LEU A 29 -2.53 12.02 25.68
N GLY A 30 -1.20 12.09 25.53
CA GLY A 30 -0.24 11.90 26.60
C GLY A 30 0.08 10.44 26.95
N MET A 31 -0.29 9.49 26.10
CA MET A 31 -0.02 8.05 26.32
C MET A 31 1.38 7.67 25.83
N SER A 32 2.03 6.73 26.54
CA SER A 32 3.18 6.00 26.00
C SER A 32 2.71 4.94 25.00
N VAL A 33 3.37 4.85 23.84
CA VAL A 33 2.92 3.98 22.75
C VAL A 33 4.08 3.14 22.22
N ALA A 34 3.87 1.83 22.18
CA ALA A 34 4.67 0.92 21.37
C ALA A 34 3.87 0.52 20.12
N MET A 35 4.51 0.56 18.95
CA MET A 35 3.95 0.12 17.68
C MET A 35 4.87 -0.96 17.10
N ILE A 36 4.30 -2.14 16.85
CA ILE A 36 5.02 -3.31 16.36
C ILE A 36 4.73 -3.46 14.87
N GLU A 37 5.78 -3.48 14.06
CA GLU A 37 5.68 -3.61 12.60
C GLU A 37 6.78 -4.56 12.10
N ARG A 38 6.42 -5.49 11.24
CA ARG A 38 7.32 -6.54 10.72
C ARG A 38 7.98 -6.17 9.39
N ASP A 39 7.51 -5.12 8.75
CA ASP A 39 8.05 -4.56 7.50
C ASP A 39 8.26 -3.04 7.71
N LYS A 40 7.81 -2.20 6.78
CA LYS A 40 7.94 -0.74 6.88
C LYS A 40 6.66 -0.10 7.42
N VAL A 41 6.83 0.86 8.32
CA VAL A 41 5.74 1.75 8.75
C VAL A 41 5.10 2.44 7.53
N GLY A 42 3.78 2.60 7.56
CA GLY A 42 2.94 3.01 6.44
C GLY A 42 2.14 1.87 5.83
N GLY A 43 2.60 0.61 6.01
CA GLY A 43 1.87 -0.59 5.62
C GLY A 43 1.50 -0.64 4.13
N THR A 44 0.43 -1.36 3.81
CA THR A 44 0.01 -1.61 2.42
C THR A 44 -0.23 -0.33 1.63
N CYS A 45 -0.93 0.66 2.18
CA CYS A 45 -1.32 1.85 1.44
C CYS A 45 -0.12 2.68 0.96
N LEU A 46 0.92 2.80 1.80
CA LEU A 46 2.12 3.56 1.45
C LEU A 46 3.04 2.81 0.48
N HIS A 47 3.25 1.51 0.70
CA HIS A 47 4.32 0.77 0.01
C HIS A 47 3.83 -0.06 -1.18
N ARG A 48 2.57 -0.50 -1.19
CA ARG A 48 2.06 -1.49 -2.15
C ARG A 48 0.56 -1.36 -2.39
N GLY A 49 0.08 -0.12 -2.42
CA GLY A 49 -1.35 0.19 -2.48
C GLY A 49 -1.57 1.61 -2.98
N CYS A 50 -2.28 2.41 -2.18
CA CYS A 50 -2.77 3.72 -2.59
C CYS A 50 -1.70 4.63 -3.20
N ILE A 51 -0.58 4.85 -2.50
CA ILE A 51 0.44 5.82 -2.91
C ILE A 51 1.09 5.44 -4.24
N PRO A 52 1.67 4.22 -4.40
CA PRO A 52 2.29 3.86 -5.67
C PRO A 52 1.28 3.79 -6.82
N THR A 53 0.07 3.29 -6.58
CA THR A 53 -0.97 3.22 -7.62
C THR A 53 -1.37 4.62 -8.10
N LYS A 54 -1.52 5.59 -7.19
CA LYS A 54 -1.91 6.97 -7.51
C LYS A 54 -0.78 7.70 -8.23
N ALA A 55 0.48 7.38 -7.93
CA ALA A 55 1.61 7.91 -8.68
C ALA A 55 1.63 7.41 -10.14
N LEU A 56 1.34 6.12 -10.36
CA LEU A 56 1.21 5.56 -11.71
C LEU A 56 0.01 6.16 -12.46
N LEU A 57 -1.14 6.26 -11.81
CA LEU A 57 -2.34 6.86 -12.38
C LEU A 57 -2.11 8.32 -12.77
N HIS A 58 -1.38 9.09 -11.96
CA HIS A 58 -1.07 10.48 -12.32
C HIS A 58 -0.20 10.58 -13.58
N SER A 59 0.79 9.69 -13.75
CA SER A 59 1.57 9.65 -14.98
C SER A 59 0.73 9.20 -16.19
N ALA A 60 -0.18 8.24 -15.99
CA ALA A 60 -1.12 7.78 -17.01
C ALA A 60 -2.11 8.89 -17.43
N GLU A 61 -2.69 9.59 -16.46
CA GLU A 61 -3.59 10.73 -16.66
C GLU A 61 -2.91 11.84 -17.45
N LEU A 62 -1.68 12.22 -17.08
CA LEU A 62 -0.93 13.23 -17.82
C LEU A 62 -0.66 12.82 -19.27
N LEU A 63 -0.35 11.55 -19.52
CA LEU A 63 -0.16 11.04 -20.88
C LEU A 63 -1.46 11.14 -21.69
N ASP A 64 -2.59 10.78 -21.10
CA ASP A 64 -3.90 10.90 -21.74
C ASP A 64 -4.31 12.36 -21.95
N GLU A 65 -4.04 13.27 -21.00
CA GLU A 65 -4.28 14.70 -21.16
C GLU A 65 -3.49 15.27 -22.34
N ILE A 66 -2.22 14.90 -22.50
CA ILE A 66 -1.39 15.33 -23.62
C ILE A 66 -1.97 14.82 -24.95
N ARG A 67 -2.37 13.55 -25.01
CA ARG A 67 -3.01 12.97 -26.21
C ARG A 67 -4.29 13.69 -26.61
N HIS A 68 -5.08 14.11 -25.62
CA HIS A 68 -6.35 14.78 -25.85
C HIS A 68 -6.26 16.31 -25.85
N ALA A 69 -5.05 16.88 -25.75
CA ALA A 69 -4.84 18.33 -25.63
C ALA A 69 -5.37 19.13 -26.85
N GLY A 70 -5.49 18.46 -28.00
CA GLY A 70 -6.04 19.03 -29.23
C GLY A 70 -7.46 19.60 -29.07
N GLN A 71 -8.29 19.01 -28.21
CA GLN A 71 -9.65 19.51 -27.94
C GLN A 71 -9.66 20.90 -27.29
N PHE A 72 -8.56 21.27 -26.63
CA PHE A 72 -8.35 22.56 -26.00
C PHE A 72 -7.52 23.53 -26.86
N GLY A 73 -7.25 23.16 -28.12
CA GLY A 73 -6.49 23.99 -29.07
C GLY A 73 -4.97 23.88 -28.93
N ILE A 74 -4.46 22.96 -28.10
CA ILE A 74 -3.03 22.68 -27.96
C ILE A 74 -2.66 21.58 -28.96
N LYS A 75 -1.73 21.87 -29.88
CA LYS A 75 -1.33 20.91 -30.92
C LYS A 75 -0.06 20.17 -30.50
N THR A 76 -0.10 18.84 -30.62
CA THR A 76 1.06 17.95 -30.55
C THR A 76 1.24 17.32 -31.93
N ASP A 77 2.45 17.36 -32.48
CA ASP A 77 2.70 16.90 -33.85
C ASP A 77 2.75 15.35 -33.96
N GLU A 78 2.98 14.66 -32.84
CA GLU A 78 3.09 13.19 -32.73
C GLU A 78 2.36 12.67 -31.48
N ASP A 79 2.08 11.35 -31.44
CA ASP A 79 1.60 10.69 -30.21
C ASP A 79 2.72 10.73 -29.15
N PRO A 80 2.45 11.20 -27.92
CA PRO A 80 3.46 11.26 -26.88
C PRO A 80 3.99 9.87 -26.54
N GLY A 81 5.30 9.69 -26.69
CA GLY A 81 6.02 8.53 -26.16
C GLY A 81 6.11 8.58 -24.63
N TYR A 82 6.42 7.43 -24.02
CA TYR A 82 6.66 7.31 -22.58
C TYR A 82 7.91 6.45 -22.31
N ASP A 83 8.52 6.66 -21.14
CA ASP A 83 9.60 5.83 -20.60
C ASP A 83 9.09 5.18 -19.30
N TRP A 84 8.80 3.89 -19.38
CA TRP A 84 8.23 3.14 -18.25
C TRP A 84 9.16 3.08 -17.03
N ASP A 85 10.48 3.03 -17.25
CA ASP A 85 11.45 3.04 -16.16
C ASP A 85 11.47 4.40 -15.45
N GLN A 86 11.29 5.50 -16.19
CA GLN A 86 11.12 6.82 -15.57
C GLN A 86 9.80 6.96 -14.81
N VAL A 87 8.70 6.39 -15.32
CA VAL A 87 7.41 6.34 -14.59
C VAL A 87 7.56 5.57 -13.28
N LYS A 88 8.21 4.41 -13.28
CA LYS A 88 8.50 3.64 -12.06
C LYS A 88 9.40 4.41 -11.09
N LYS A 89 10.46 5.06 -11.59
CA LYS A 89 11.33 5.92 -10.75
C LYS A 89 10.55 7.06 -10.11
N PHE A 90 9.61 7.69 -10.83
CA PHE A 90 8.74 8.70 -10.25
C PHE A 90 7.88 8.12 -9.12
N LYS A 91 7.17 7.01 -9.36
CA LYS A 91 6.42 6.25 -8.33
C LYS A 91 7.28 6.01 -7.08
N ASP A 92 8.46 5.44 -7.25
CA ASP A 92 9.35 5.08 -6.14
C ASP A 92 9.87 6.29 -5.38
N SER A 93 10.09 7.41 -6.08
CA SER A 93 10.47 8.67 -5.44
C SER A 93 9.35 9.21 -4.53
N VAL A 94 8.08 9.11 -4.95
CA VAL A 94 6.92 9.52 -4.15
C VAL A 94 6.81 8.64 -2.90
N VAL A 95 6.87 7.32 -3.07
CA VAL A 95 6.84 6.35 -1.95
C VAL A 95 7.99 6.61 -0.98
N GLY A 96 9.21 6.76 -1.48
CA GLY A 96 10.42 7.01 -0.68
C GLY A 96 10.34 8.30 0.13
N ASN A 97 9.86 9.39 -0.48
CA ASN A 97 9.68 10.67 0.19
C ASN A 97 8.63 10.59 1.30
N MET A 98 7.48 9.98 1.04
CA MET A 98 6.42 9.80 2.03
C MET A 98 6.85 8.88 3.17
N TYR A 99 7.57 7.79 2.88
CA TYR A 99 8.16 6.91 3.89
C TYR A 99 9.16 7.64 4.79
N LYS A 100 10.09 8.40 4.21
CA LYS A 100 11.04 9.22 4.97
C LYS A 100 10.31 10.22 5.88
N GLY A 101 9.27 10.88 5.37
CA GLY A 101 8.45 11.80 6.14
C GLY A 101 7.74 11.13 7.32
N LEU A 102 7.10 9.98 7.07
CA LEU A 102 6.38 9.20 8.09
C LEU A 102 7.33 8.66 9.17
N SER A 103 8.44 8.04 8.79
CA SER A 103 9.45 7.55 9.73
C SER A 103 10.02 8.68 10.60
N GLY A 104 10.22 9.86 10.01
CA GLY A 104 10.59 11.07 10.75
C GLY A 104 9.52 11.50 11.75
N LEU A 105 8.23 11.42 11.40
CA LEU A 105 7.12 11.75 12.29
C LEU A 105 7.00 10.77 13.46
N VAL A 106 7.14 9.46 13.21
CA VAL A 106 7.13 8.40 14.24
C VAL A 106 8.19 8.69 15.31
N LYS A 107 9.43 8.95 14.86
CA LYS A 107 10.54 9.31 15.77
C LYS A 107 10.29 10.61 16.53
N ARG A 108 9.85 11.67 15.84
CA ARG A 108 9.57 12.98 16.49
C ARG A 108 8.45 12.90 17.53
N LYS A 109 7.44 12.06 17.28
CA LYS A 109 6.32 11.83 18.20
C LYS A 109 6.65 10.85 19.33
N LYS A 110 7.89 10.34 19.42
CA LYS A 110 8.33 9.41 20.47
C LYS A 110 7.44 8.16 20.57
N VAL A 111 6.91 7.70 19.42
CA VAL A 111 6.30 6.38 19.34
C VAL A 111 7.45 5.38 19.31
N GLU A 112 7.44 4.40 20.21
CA GLU A 112 8.43 3.33 20.16
C GLU A 112 8.06 2.37 19.04
N LEU A 113 8.83 2.39 17.95
CA LEU A 113 8.68 1.45 16.85
C LEU A 113 9.52 0.21 17.14
N ILE A 114 8.86 -0.94 17.24
CA ILE A 114 9.50 -2.25 17.44
C ILE A 114 9.42 -3.00 16.11
N ASP A 115 10.58 -3.20 15.49
CA ASP A 115 10.71 -4.01 14.27
C ASP A 115 10.62 -5.49 14.64
N GLY A 116 9.58 -6.17 14.14
CA GLY A 116 9.40 -7.59 14.40
C GLY A 116 7.98 -8.10 14.19
N TYR A 117 7.83 -9.42 14.26
CA TYR A 117 6.54 -10.09 14.13
C TYR A 117 5.87 -10.20 15.50
N GLY A 118 4.78 -9.45 15.71
CA GLY A 118 4.01 -9.50 16.94
C GLY A 118 2.89 -10.54 16.92
N ARG A 119 2.71 -11.24 18.04
CA ARG A 119 1.62 -12.19 18.30
C ARG A 119 0.93 -11.84 19.61
N LEU A 120 -0.38 -11.67 19.57
CA LEU A 120 -1.19 -11.45 20.76
C LEU A 120 -1.13 -12.72 21.63
N LYS A 121 -0.60 -12.60 22.85
CA LYS A 121 -0.54 -13.69 23.83
C LYS A 121 -1.81 -13.74 24.67
N ASP A 122 -2.29 -12.57 25.07
CA ASP A 122 -3.53 -12.36 25.83
C ASP A 122 -4.04 -10.94 25.58
N ASN A 123 -5.11 -10.52 26.27
CA ASN A 123 -5.78 -9.23 26.06
C ASN A 123 -4.88 -7.98 26.22
N LYS A 124 -3.71 -8.11 26.85
CA LYS A 124 -2.82 -6.98 27.19
C LYS A 124 -1.37 -7.22 26.76
N THR A 125 -1.01 -8.43 26.35
CA THR A 125 0.38 -8.81 26.11
C THR A 125 0.61 -9.21 24.65
N VAL A 126 1.64 -8.64 24.03
CA VAL A 126 2.13 -9.00 22.70
C VAL A 126 3.55 -9.54 22.81
N VAL A 127 3.77 -10.72 22.24
CA VAL A 127 5.10 -11.31 22.09
C VAL A 127 5.62 -10.91 20.71
N VAL A 128 6.82 -10.35 20.65
CA VAL A 128 7.45 -9.85 19.43
C VAL A 128 8.70 -10.67 19.15
N GLU A 129 8.71 -11.32 17.99
CA GLU A 129 9.92 -11.93 17.45
C GLU A 129 10.73 -10.81 16.76
N THR A 130 11.84 -10.41 17.38
CA THR A 130 12.77 -9.40 16.87
C THR A 130 13.99 -10.06 16.22
N GLY A 131 14.55 -9.43 15.19
CA GLY A 131 15.77 -9.93 14.52
C GLY A 131 15.55 -10.63 13.17
N SER A 132 14.46 -10.32 12.45
CA SER A 132 14.19 -10.83 11.10
C SER A 132 15.07 -10.19 10.00
N GLY A 133 16.38 -10.11 10.25
CA GLY A 133 17.43 -9.86 9.26
C GLY A 133 18.38 -11.05 9.22
N SER A 134 18.96 -11.37 8.05
CA SER A 134 19.72 -12.60 7.79
C SER A 134 20.95 -12.87 8.68
N ASN A 135 21.26 -12.00 9.66
CA ASN A 135 22.43 -12.07 10.53
C ASN A 135 22.14 -11.73 12.02
N GLU A 136 20.88 -11.68 12.47
CA GLU A 136 20.57 -11.41 13.89
C GLU A 136 19.99 -12.64 14.60
N SER A 137 20.36 -12.82 15.87
CA SER A 137 19.75 -13.83 16.74
C SER A 137 18.28 -13.46 16.95
N ASN A 138 17.36 -14.31 16.51
CA ASN A 138 15.95 -14.21 16.88
C ASN A 138 15.87 -14.08 18.40
N THR A 139 15.33 -12.94 18.84
CA THR A 139 15.13 -12.62 20.25
C THR A 139 13.64 -12.40 20.46
N GLU A 140 13.12 -12.91 21.56
CA GLU A 140 11.72 -12.72 21.91
C GLU A 140 11.60 -11.55 22.89
N ARG A 141 10.82 -10.53 22.52
CA ARG A 141 10.50 -9.38 23.38
C ARG A 141 9.03 -9.44 23.78
N THR A 142 8.74 -9.38 25.08
CA THR A 142 7.35 -9.35 25.57
C THR A 142 6.97 -7.91 25.91
N VAL A 143 5.94 -7.38 25.25
CA VAL A 143 5.45 -6.01 25.43
C VAL A 143 4.04 -6.04 26.01
N THR A 144 3.81 -5.29 27.09
CA THR A 144 2.54 -5.26 27.82
C THR A 144 1.88 -3.89 27.70
N ALA A 145 0.57 -3.87 27.47
CA ALA A 145 -0.25 -2.67 27.51
C ALA A 145 -0.88 -2.48 28.90
N THR A 146 -0.80 -1.30 29.49
CA THR A 146 -1.53 -0.98 30.73
C THR A 146 -3.00 -0.68 30.42
N LYS A 147 -3.30 -0.03 29.29
CA LYS A 147 -4.67 0.35 28.89
C LYS A 147 -5.25 -0.54 27.80
N ALA A 148 -4.63 -0.69 26.64
CA ALA A 148 -5.18 -1.55 25.58
C ALA A 148 -4.15 -2.00 24.54
N VAL A 149 -4.47 -3.10 23.87
CA VAL A 149 -3.82 -3.50 22.62
C VAL A 149 -4.74 -3.16 21.44
N VAL A 150 -4.19 -2.54 20.40
CA VAL A 150 -4.90 -2.26 19.14
C VAL A 150 -4.37 -3.20 18.07
N LEU A 151 -5.27 -4.00 17.48
CA LEU A 151 -4.95 -4.84 16.33
C LEU A 151 -5.18 -4.05 15.05
N ALA A 152 -4.09 -3.72 14.35
CA ALA A 152 -4.07 -2.97 13.10
C ALA A 152 -3.27 -3.71 12.01
N THR A 153 -3.39 -5.03 11.98
CA THR A 153 -2.58 -5.94 11.15
C THR A 153 -2.86 -5.86 9.65
N GLY A 154 -3.91 -5.13 9.25
CA GLY A 154 -4.22 -4.87 7.85
C GLY A 154 -4.77 -6.07 7.09
N SER A 155 -4.51 -6.09 5.79
CA SER A 155 -5.00 -7.08 4.84
C SER A 155 -3.91 -7.46 3.83
N VAL A 156 -4.15 -8.54 3.09
CA VAL A 156 -3.29 -9.02 2.01
C VAL A 156 -4.12 -9.27 0.75
N ALA A 157 -3.48 -9.23 -0.42
CA ALA A 157 -4.12 -9.64 -1.66
C ALA A 157 -4.53 -11.12 -1.57
N ARG A 158 -5.69 -11.45 -2.13
CA ARG A 158 -6.22 -12.80 -2.16
C ARG A 158 -6.04 -13.38 -3.56
N ASP A 159 -5.32 -14.48 -3.64
CA ASP A 159 -5.21 -15.25 -4.87
C ASP A 159 -6.48 -16.07 -5.13
N LEU A 160 -6.74 -16.40 -6.39
CA LEU A 160 -7.79 -17.33 -6.76
C LEU A 160 -7.37 -18.77 -6.38
N PRO A 161 -8.28 -19.62 -5.88
CA PRO A 161 -7.92 -20.97 -5.44
C PRO A 161 -7.21 -21.82 -6.50
N PHE A 162 -7.52 -21.58 -7.78
CA PHE A 162 -7.00 -22.30 -8.94
C PHE A 162 -5.95 -21.52 -9.75
N ILE A 163 -5.68 -20.25 -9.40
CA ILE A 163 -4.65 -19.42 -10.06
C ILE A 163 -3.92 -18.62 -8.98
N LYS A 164 -2.71 -19.07 -8.63
CA LYS A 164 -1.82 -18.36 -7.71
C LYS A 164 -1.00 -17.31 -8.45
N ALA A 165 -0.76 -16.17 -7.83
CA ALA A 165 0.09 -15.15 -8.41
C ALA A 165 1.56 -15.61 -8.38
N ASP A 166 2.23 -15.54 -9.52
CA ASP A 166 3.66 -15.89 -9.68
C ASP A 166 4.56 -14.66 -9.86
N GLY A 167 3.96 -13.47 -10.01
CA GLY A 167 4.66 -12.21 -10.22
C GLY A 167 5.34 -12.07 -11.59
N LYS A 168 5.07 -13.01 -12.51
CA LYS A 168 5.64 -13.02 -13.87
C LYS A 168 4.53 -12.91 -14.91
N ARG A 169 3.60 -13.86 -14.90
CA ARG A 169 2.45 -13.91 -15.81
C ARG A 169 1.13 -13.71 -15.08
N VAL A 170 1.04 -14.19 -13.84
CA VAL A 170 -0.11 -13.97 -12.97
C VAL A 170 0.30 -12.99 -11.87
N HIS A 171 -0.31 -11.82 -11.91
CA HIS A 171 -0.03 -10.74 -10.99
C HIS A 171 -1.18 -10.57 -10.00
N ASN A 172 -0.84 -10.24 -8.75
CA ASN A 172 -1.79 -9.60 -7.85
C ASN A 172 -1.45 -8.09 -7.83
N SER A 173 -2.21 -7.30 -7.07
CA SER A 173 -2.00 -5.85 -7.01
C SER A 173 -0.60 -5.43 -6.54
N THR A 174 0.11 -6.27 -5.79
CA THR A 174 1.49 -5.95 -5.38
C THR A 174 2.44 -6.14 -6.55
N HIS A 175 2.33 -7.25 -7.28
CA HIS A 175 3.18 -7.50 -8.45
C HIS A 175 2.92 -6.50 -9.58
N GLY A 176 1.66 -6.07 -9.78
CA GLY A 176 1.31 -5.08 -10.81
C GLY A 176 2.00 -3.72 -10.64
N LEU A 177 2.36 -3.34 -9.41
CA LEU A 177 3.12 -2.10 -9.13
C LEU A 177 4.60 -2.20 -9.52
N GLU A 178 5.10 -3.43 -9.69
CA GLU A 178 6.49 -3.76 -9.98
C GLU A 178 6.63 -4.39 -11.37
N ALA A 179 5.62 -4.21 -12.25
CA ALA A 179 5.66 -4.73 -13.60
C ALA A 179 6.88 -4.19 -14.37
N ASP A 180 7.69 -5.09 -14.93
CA ASP A 180 8.93 -4.72 -15.63
C ASP A 180 8.66 -3.81 -16.82
N ASP A 181 7.58 -4.06 -17.56
CA ASP A 181 7.13 -3.31 -18.74
C ASP A 181 5.59 -3.33 -18.84
N VAL A 182 5.05 -2.49 -19.74
CA VAL A 182 3.63 -2.47 -20.09
C VAL A 182 3.36 -3.58 -21.10
N PRO A 183 2.50 -4.57 -20.78
CA PRO A 183 2.24 -5.68 -21.68
C PRO A 183 1.36 -5.25 -22.86
N ASN A 184 1.51 -5.91 -24.01
CA ASN A 184 0.65 -5.68 -25.17
C ASN A 184 -0.84 -5.91 -24.86
N SER A 185 -1.16 -6.85 -23.97
CA SER A 185 -2.52 -7.09 -23.49
C SER A 185 -2.53 -7.56 -22.04
N VAL A 186 -3.61 -7.21 -21.31
CA VAL A 186 -3.83 -7.57 -19.91
C VAL A 186 -5.29 -7.98 -19.69
N VAL A 187 -5.47 -9.07 -18.94
CA VAL A 187 -6.77 -9.46 -18.40
C VAL A 187 -6.78 -9.12 -16.91
N VAL A 188 -7.70 -8.24 -16.52
CA VAL A 188 -7.94 -7.89 -15.12
C VAL A 188 -9.13 -8.70 -14.62
N VAL A 189 -8.89 -9.59 -13.65
CA VAL A 189 -9.95 -10.41 -13.04
C VAL A 189 -10.47 -9.71 -11.80
N GLY A 190 -11.70 -9.20 -11.87
CA GLY A 190 -12.36 -8.37 -10.85
C GLY A 190 -12.40 -6.90 -11.26
N GLY A 191 -13.62 -6.37 -11.42
CA GLY A 191 -13.93 -4.99 -11.79
C GLY A 191 -14.18 -4.07 -10.59
N ASN A 192 -13.52 -4.31 -9.45
CA ASN A 192 -13.53 -3.35 -8.34
C ASN A 192 -12.53 -2.20 -8.60
N TYR A 193 -12.52 -1.20 -7.72
CA TYR A 193 -11.66 -0.03 -7.90
C TYR A 193 -10.16 -0.38 -8.10
N ILE A 194 -9.62 -1.40 -7.43
CA ILE A 194 -8.20 -1.79 -7.62
C ILE A 194 -7.99 -2.31 -9.05
N GLY A 195 -8.87 -3.20 -9.52
CA GLY A 195 -8.80 -3.73 -10.88
C GLY A 195 -8.93 -2.62 -11.93
N LEU A 196 -9.90 -1.72 -11.74
CA LEU A 196 -10.14 -0.60 -12.65
C LEU A 196 -9.00 0.42 -12.66
N GLU A 197 -8.35 0.68 -11.52
CA GLU A 197 -7.17 1.53 -11.46
C GLU A 197 -6.00 0.95 -12.29
N PHE A 198 -5.69 -0.35 -12.15
CA PHE A 198 -4.66 -0.98 -12.99
C PHE A 198 -5.06 -1.08 -14.45
N ALA A 199 -6.35 -1.36 -14.73
CA ALA A 199 -6.89 -1.35 -16.09
C ALA A 199 -6.64 0.01 -16.75
N SER A 200 -6.92 1.09 -16.03
CA SER A 200 -6.70 2.46 -16.51
C SER A 200 -5.22 2.73 -16.76
N VAL A 201 -4.34 2.44 -15.79
CA VAL A 201 -2.88 2.62 -15.95
C VAL A 201 -2.37 1.90 -17.20
N PHE A 202 -2.63 0.59 -17.34
CA PHE A 202 -2.10 -0.16 -18.48
C PHE A 202 -2.72 0.29 -19.81
N ARG A 203 -4.00 0.65 -19.81
CA ARG A 203 -4.67 1.17 -21.01
C ARG A 203 -4.06 2.49 -21.48
N SER A 204 -3.83 3.43 -20.57
CA SER A 204 -3.17 4.71 -20.89
C SER A 204 -1.76 4.50 -21.42
N PHE A 205 -1.03 3.49 -20.97
CA PHE A 205 0.27 3.15 -21.56
C PHE A 205 0.21 2.22 -22.79
N GLY A 206 -0.97 1.99 -23.37
CA GLY A 206 -1.12 1.35 -24.68
C GLY A 206 -1.48 -0.14 -24.66
N ALA A 207 -1.69 -0.75 -23.49
CA ALA A 207 -2.14 -2.13 -23.42
C ALA A 207 -3.58 -2.30 -23.93
N GLU A 208 -3.87 -3.44 -24.56
CA GLU A 208 -5.25 -3.90 -24.72
C GLU A 208 -5.74 -4.53 -23.41
N VAL A 209 -6.76 -3.92 -22.80
CA VAL A 209 -7.24 -4.33 -21.47
C VAL A 209 -8.62 -4.98 -21.58
N THR A 210 -8.77 -6.16 -20.96
CA THR A 210 -10.05 -6.82 -20.75
C THR A 210 -10.32 -6.97 -19.26
N VAL A 211 -11.44 -6.42 -18.78
CA VAL A 211 -11.90 -6.60 -17.41
C VAL A 211 -12.93 -7.73 -17.36
N VAL A 212 -12.67 -8.75 -16.54
CA VAL A 212 -13.57 -9.89 -16.32
C VAL A 212 -14.17 -9.76 -14.92
N GLU A 213 -15.45 -9.43 -14.84
CA GLU A 213 -16.21 -9.29 -13.59
C GLU A 213 -17.27 -10.39 -13.51
N MET A 214 -17.39 -11.01 -12.32
CA MET A 214 -18.37 -12.05 -12.05
C MET A 214 -19.76 -11.45 -11.78
N LEU A 215 -19.81 -10.26 -11.20
CA LEU A 215 -21.02 -9.53 -10.90
C LEU A 215 -21.59 -8.84 -12.15
N PRO A 216 -22.89 -8.44 -12.13
CA PRO A 216 -23.52 -7.80 -13.29
C PRO A 216 -22.95 -6.43 -13.67
N LYS A 217 -22.13 -5.80 -12.81
CA LYS A 217 -21.57 -4.46 -13.02
C LYS A 217 -20.16 -4.35 -12.43
N ILE A 218 -19.36 -3.46 -13.03
CA ILE A 218 -18.10 -2.99 -12.43
C ILE A 218 -18.37 -2.03 -11.27
N ALA A 219 -17.35 -1.71 -10.49
CA ALA A 219 -17.43 -0.87 -9.29
C ALA A 219 -18.66 -1.23 -8.43
N PRO A 220 -18.79 -2.50 -7.99
CA PRO A 220 -20.06 -3.03 -7.46
C PRO A 220 -20.51 -2.39 -6.14
N ALA A 221 -19.61 -1.68 -5.44
CA ALA A 221 -19.91 -0.93 -4.22
C ALA A 221 -20.51 0.45 -4.49
N GLU A 222 -20.42 0.95 -5.72
CA GLU A 222 -20.96 2.24 -6.13
C GLU A 222 -22.43 2.12 -6.56
N ASP A 223 -23.11 3.26 -6.65
CA ASP A 223 -24.46 3.33 -7.22
C ASP A 223 -24.46 2.89 -8.70
N SER A 224 -25.57 2.33 -9.16
CA SER A 224 -25.62 1.68 -10.48
C SER A 224 -25.43 2.64 -11.65
N ASP A 225 -25.90 3.88 -11.53
CA ASP A 225 -25.68 4.95 -12.50
C ASP A 225 -24.19 5.36 -12.57
N ILE A 226 -23.49 5.38 -11.43
CA ILE A 226 -22.05 5.60 -11.40
C ILE A 226 -21.30 4.43 -12.05
N SER A 227 -21.67 3.18 -11.74
CA SER A 227 -21.07 2.00 -12.37
C SER A 227 -21.26 2.02 -13.89
N GLU A 228 -22.41 2.46 -14.38
CA GLU A 228 -22.73 2.58 -15.80
C GLU A 228 -21.94 3.71 -16.47
N ALA A 229 -21.79 4.86 -15.81
CA ALA A 229 -21.02 6.01 -16.33
C ALA A 229 -19.51 5.76 -16.41
N LEU A 230 -18.99 4.72 -15.74
CA LEU A 230 -17.58 4.32 -15.77
C LEU A 230 -17.24 3.36 -16.92
N LEU A 231 -18.25 2.85 -17.66
CA LEU A 231 -18.07 2.00 -18.85
C LEU A 231 -17.88 2.84 -20.11
#